data_AF-A0A5S5DWT5-F1
#
_entry.id   AF-A0A5S5DWT5-F1
#
_cell.length_a   1.000
_cell.length_b   1.000
_cell.length_c   1.000
_cell.angle_alpha   90.00
_cell.angle_beta   90.00
_cell.angle_gamma   90.00
#
_symmetry.space_group_name_H-M   'P 1'
#
loop_
_entity.id
_entity.type
_entity.pdbx_description
1 polymer ?
#
loop_
_entity_poly.entity_id
_entity_poly.type
_entity_poly.pdbx_seq_one_letter_code
_entity_poly.pdbx_strand_id
1 'polypeptide(L)'
;MNKNTFLFIFCVLSAVSSINAQTTFDWDTPVITVDAAAGTVTQNKNGVKTTFYGVSNEVNASNGEGFGGSTRNVISSSTATFSSSVTFKFSKPVSVTSVLAIDATNFPKDWVFTPIGGSNSPVRASLKTLGGTSVDLNWTDVTEFTITSSLTDGKLGGDIFMLDNLVVRLN
;
A
#
# COMPACT_ATOMS: atom_id res chain seq x y z
N MET A 1 -46.16 6.37 -25.29
CA MET A 1 -44.93 5.53 -25.27
C MET A 1 -45.31 4.09 -25.56
N ASN A 2 -44.77 3.54 -26.63
CA ASN A 2 -44.93 2.15 -27.05
C ASN A 2 -44.17 1.22 -26.10
N LYS A 3 -44.78 0.08 -25.77
CA LYS A 3 -44.32 -0.92 -24.79
C LYS A 3 -42.89 -1.44 -25.06
N ASN A 4 -42.42 -1.30 -26.31
CA ASN A 4 -41.08 -1.71 -26.74
C ASN A 4 -39.97 -0.69 -26.40
N THR A 5 -40.30 0.58 -26.15
CA THR A 5 -39.31 1.60 -25.75
C THR A 5 -38.86 1.42 -24.30
N PHE A 6 -39.72 0.81 -23.46
CA PHE A 6 -39.42 0.58 -22.05
C PHE A 6 -38.38 -0.54 -21.84
N LEU A 7 -38.36 -1.54 -22.74
CA LEU A 7 -37.44 -2.68 -22.65
C LEU A 7 -35.99 -2.29 -23.01
N PHE A 8 -35.82 -1.31 -23.90
CA PHE A 8 -34.49 -0.82 -24.30
C PHE A 8 -33.81 0.01 -23.19
N ILE A 9 -34.58 0.76 -22.41
CA ILE A 9 -34.04 1.54 -21.28
C ILE A 9 -33.58 0.61 -20.15
N PHE A 10 -34.30 -0.50 -19.91
CA PHE A 10 -33.96 -1.45 -18.85
C PHE A 10 -32.66 -2.24 -19.14
N CYS A 11 -32.40 -2.62 -20.41
CA CYS A 11 -31.15 -3.30 -20.79
C CYS A 11 -29.91 -2.39 -20.75
N VAL A 12 -30.06 -1.08 -20.99
CA VAL A 12 -28.93 -0.13 -20.91
C VAL A 12 -28.58 0.19 -19.45
N LEU A 13 -29.56 0.18 -18.54
CA LEU A 13 -29.34 0.33 -17.09
C LEU A 13 -28.79 -0.94 -16.40
N SER A 14 -28.89 -2.13 -16.99
CA SER A 14 -28.23 -3.33 -16.46
C SER A 14 -26.76 -3.45 -16.86
N ALA A 15 -26.29 -2.61 -17.79
CA ALA A 15 -24.89 -2.50 -18.16
C ALA A 15 -24.16 -1.41 -17.36
N VAL A 16 -24.55 -1.21 -16.09
CA VAL A 16 -23.75 -0.42 -15.15
C VAL A 16 -22.41 -1.14 -15.06
N SER A 17 -21.46 -0.60 -15.80
CA SER A 17 -20.07 -0.99 -15.78
C SER A 17 -19.66 -0.95 -14.31
N SER A 18 -19.11 -2.04 -13.80
CA SER A 18 -18.35 -2.03 -12.57
C SER A 18 -17.21 -1.04 -12.78
N ILE A 19 -17.42 0.24 -12.49
CA ILE A 19 -16.33 1.19 -12.39
C ILE A 19 -15.49 0.64 -11.25
N ASN A 20 -14.35 0.02 -11.56
CA ASN A 20 -13.40 -0.48 -10.59
C ASN A 20 -12.87 0.73 -9.81
N ALA A 21 -13.59 1.09 -8.75
CA ALA A 21 -13.33 2.27 -7.96
C ALA A 21 -11.94 2.13 -7.32
N GLN A 22 -11.12 3.15 -7.53
CA GLN A 22 -9.83 3.26 -6.88
C GLN A 22 -10.03 3.39 -5.37
N THR A 23 -9.26 2.61 -4.62
CA THR A 23 -9.28 2.57 -3.17
C THR A 23 -7.90 2.97 -2.66
N THR A 24 -7.85 3.98 -1.81
CA THR A 24 -6.62 4.38 -1.12
C THR A 24 -6.68 3.90 0.31
N PHE A 25 -5.77 3.02 0.70
CA PHE A 25 -5.49 2.70 2.10
C PHE A 25 -4.63 3.83 2.66
N ASP A 26 -5.29 4.71 3.40
CA ASP A 26 -4.77 5.91 4.07
C ASP A 26 -4.53 5.67 5.56
N TRP A 27 -4.76 4.44 6.04
CA TRP A 27 -4.58 4.03 7.45
C TRP A 27 -5.41 4.83 8.46
N ASP A 28 -6.38 5.61 7.98
CA ASP A 28 -7.23 6.48 8.78
C ASP A 28 -8.63 5.91 8.93
N THR A 29 -9.30 5.70 7.80
CA THR A 29 -10.72 5.32 7.76
C THR A 29 -10.96 4.27 6.68
N PRO A 30 -11.59 3.12 7.02
CA PRO A 30 -12.02 2.69 8.36
C PRO A 30 -10.86 2.49 9.33
N VAL A 31 -11.18 2.45 10.63
CA VAL A 31 -10.20 2.22 11.71
C VAL A 31 -9.40 0.97 11.41
N ILE A 32 -8.08 1.10 11.55
CA ILE A 32 -7.12 0.00 11.40
C ILE A 32 -7.05 -0.86 12.66
N THR A 33 -6.52 -2.07 12.51
CA THR A 33 -6.11 -2.92 13.64
C THR A 33 -4.60 -3.03 13.63
N VAL A 34 -3.96 -2.66 14.73
CA VAL A 34 -2.52 -2.86 14.96
C VAL A 34 -2.36 -4.03 15.93
N ASP A 35 -1.75 -5.12 15.47
CA ASP A 35 -1.28 -6.21 16.32
C ASP A 35 0.24 -6.13 16.38
N ALA A 36 0.73 -5.38 17.37
CA ALA A 36 2.16 -5.16 17.56
C ALA A 36 2.88 -6.50 17.76
N ALA A 37 2.35 -7.40 18.59
CA ALA A 37 2.98 -8.68 18.89
C ALA A 37 3.15 -9.55 17.62
N ALA A 38 2.12 -9.59 16.76
CA ALA A 38 2.20 -10.30 15.49
C ALA A 38 2.97 -9.54 14.40
N GLY A 39 3.32 -8.27 14.61
CA GLY A 39 3.98 -7.45 13.61
C GLY A 39 3.05 -7.10 12.44
N THR A 40 1.76 -6.87 12.70
CA THR A 40 0.80 -6.57 11.61
C THR A 40 -0.02 -5.30 11.80
N VAL A 41 -0.31 -4.63 10.68
CA VAL A 41 -1.34 -3.59 10.58
C VAL A 41 -2.35 -4.00 9.51
N THR A 42 -3.64 -3.96 9.85
CA THR A 42 -4.71 -4.39 8.96
C THR A 42 -5.70 -3.26 8.71
N GLN A 43 -6.11 -3.08 7.45
CA GLN A 43 -7.23 -2.22 7.08
C GLN A 43 -8.16 -2.93 6.10
N ASN A 44 -9.47 -2.87 6.36
CA ASN A 44 -10.51 -3.32 5.43
C ASN A 44 -11.15 -2.09 4.80
N LYS A 45 -11.05 -1.93 3.48
CA LYS A 45 -11.60 -0.77 2.77
C LYS A 45 -12.15 -1.20 1.41
N ASN A 46 -13.37 -0.75 1.09
CA ASN A 46 -14.07 -1.09 -0.17
C ASN A 46 -14.06 -2.59 -0.53
N GLY A 47 -14.22 -3.44 0.49
CA GLY A 47 -14.26 -4.89 0.31
C GLY A 47 -12.91 -5.56 0.03
N VAL A 48 -11.78 -4.84 0.15
CA VAL A 48 -10.43 -5.39 0.14
C VAL A 48 -9.86 -5.31 1.56
N LYS A 49 -9.38 -6.44 2.08
CA LYS A 49 -8.52 -6.45 3.27
C LYS A 49 -7.08 -6.36 2.84
N THR A 50 -6.35 -5.41 3.40
CA THR A 50 -4.90 -5.32 3.28
C THR A 50 -4.28 -5.54 4.64
N THR A 51 -3.29 -6.42 4.70
CA THR A 51 -2.47 -6.65 5.90
C THR A 51 -1.02 -6.31 5.57
N PHE A 52 -0.47 -5.33 6.27
CA PHE A 52 0.95 -5.05 6.33
C PHE A 52 1.59 -5.96 7.38
N TYR A 53 2.73 -6.55 7.04
CA TYR A 53 3.55 -7.41 7.87
C TYR A 53 4.92 -6.75 8.01
N GLY A 54 5.27 -6.39 9.23
CA GLY A 54 6.56 -5.87 9.63
C GLY A 54 7.20 -6.69 10.74
N VAL A 55 8.07 -6.05 11.52
CA VAL A 55 8.77 -6.69 12.64
C VAL A 55 7.84 -6.79 13.85
N SER A 56 7.78 -7.98 14.45
CA SER A 56 7.06 -8.22 15.69
C SER A 56 7.50 -7.26 16.81
N ASN A 57 6.52 -6.70 17.50
CA ASN A 57 6.60 -5.66 18.51
C ASN A 57 7.08 -4.29 18.03
N GLU A 58 7.25 -4.09 16.73
CA GLU A 58 7.78 -2.83 16.15
C GLU A 58 6.92 -2.23 15.05
N VAL A 59 5.76 -2.83 14.75
CA VAL A 59 4.76 -2.17 13.90
C VAL A 59 4.00 -1.12 14.69
N ASN A 60 3.71 0.01 14.04
CA ASN A 60 2.94 1.09 14.62
C ASN A 60 2.09 1.78 13.54
N ALA A 61 1.08 2.50 13.99
CA ALA A 61 0.41 3.52 13.20
C ALA A 61 0.35 4.81 14.02
N SER A 62 0.84 5.90 13.45
CA SER A 62 0.95 7.19 14.12
C SER A 62 0.56 8.32 13.18
N ASN A 63 0.16 9.46 13.75
CA ASN A 63 -0.11 10.64 12.93
C ASN A 63 1.21 11.17 12.36
N GLY A 64 1.32 11.16 11.03
CA GLY A 64 2.43 11.72 10.29
C GLY A 64 2.41 13.25 10.19
N GLU A 65 1.29 13.91 10.55
CA GLU A 65 1.17 15.39 10.60
C GLU A 65 1.60 16.09 9.29
N GLY A 66 1.38 15.44 8.15
CA GLY A 66 1.79 15.97 6.84
C GLY A 66 3.23 15.67 6.43
N PHE A 67 4.03 15.03 7.30
CA PHE A 67 5.42 14.68 7.00
C PHE A 67 5.50 13.79 5.75
N GLY A 68 6.42 14.12 4.85
CA GLY A 68 6.59 13.42 3.58
C GLY A 68 5.38 13.48 2.64
N GLY A 69 4.39 14.34 2.90
CA GLY A 69 3.12 14.35 2.15
C GLY A 69 2.11 13.32 2.64
N SER A 70 2.29 12.78 3.85
CA SER A 70 1.27 11.99 4.53
C SER A 70 -0.01 12.81 4.73
N THR A 71 -1.14 12.13 4.83
CA THR A 71 -2.42 12.83 5.03
C THR A 71 -2.79 12.91 6.51
N ARG A 72 -2.72 11.79 7.23
CA ARG A 72 -2.76 11.71 8.70
C ARG A 72 -1.97 10.49 9.17
N ASN A 73 -2.60 9.33 9.37
CA ASN A 73 -1.90 8.17 9.88
C ASN A 73 -0.94 7.61 8.83
N VAL A 74 0.24 7.25 9.28
CA VAL A 74 1.20 6.44 8.53
C VAL A 74 1.36 5.12 9.25
N ILE A 75 1.66 4.06 8.51
CA ILE A 75 2.10 2.80 9.12
C ILE A 75 3.61 2.73 9.07
N SER A 76 4.19 2.18 10.14
CA SER A 76 5.63 1.98 10.22
C SER A 76 5.99 0.61 10.75
N SER A 77 7.19 0.14 10.42
CA SER A 77 7.83 -1.03 11.01
C SER A 77 9.30 -0.75 11.29
N SER A 78 9.86 -1.53 12.23
CA SER A 78 11.30 -1.65 12.45
C SER A 78 11.93 -0.40 13.06
N THR A 79 11.15 0.28 13.90
CA THR A 79 11.51 1.56 14.53
C THR A 79 12.65 1.45 15.53
N ALA A 80 13.03 0.25 15.98
CA ALA A 80 14.11 0.03 16.95
C ALA A 80 15.25 -0.87 16.43
N THR A 81 14.95 -1.87 15.59
CA THR A 81 15.95 -2.88 15.19
C THR A 81 16.41 -2.81 13.73
N PHE A 82 15.75 -2.01 12.89
CA PHE A 82 15.91 -2.00 11.42
C PHE A 82 15.58 -3.36 10.77
N SER A 83 14.80 -3.37 9.68
CA SER A 83 14.50 -4.61 8.94
C SER A 83 14.98 -4.53 7.51
N SER A 84 15.38 -5.67 6.94
CA SER A 84 15.69 -5.74 5.52
C SER A 84 14.43 -5.74 4.64
N SER A 85 13.25 -6.06 5.20
CA SER A 85 12.00 -6.14 4.43
C SER A 85 10.70 -6.00 5.24
N VAL A 86 9.63 -5.66 4.52
CA VAL A 86 8.23 -5.69 4.96
C VAL A 86 7.34 -6.18 3.82
N THR A 87 6.14 -6.66 4.12
CA THR A 87 5.25 -7.27 3.12
C THR A 87 3.82 -6.77 3.26
N PHE A 88 3.13 -6.56 2.15
CA PHE A 88 1.69 -6.37 2.09
C PHE A 88 1.02 -7.60 1.51
N LYS A 89 -0.10 -8.04 2.11
CA LYS A 89 -0.98 -9.08 1.54
C LYS A 89 -2.39 -8.56 1.39
N PHE A 90 -3.04 -8.98 0.32
CA PHE A 90 -4.43 -8.64 0.01
C PHE A 90 -5.32 -9.88 0.14
N SER A 91 -6.56 -9.71 0.59
CA SER A 91 -7.54 -10.81 0.67
C SER A 91 -7.96 -11.39 -0.69
N LYS A 92 -7.65 -10.68 -1.78
CA LYS A 92 -7.94 -11.05 -3.17
C LYS A 92 -6.98 -10.31 -4.10
N PRO A 93 -6.79 -10.77 -5.35
CA PRO A 93 -5.97 -10.06 -6.33
C PRO A 93 -6.47 -8.62 -6.54
N VAL A 94 -5.53 -7.68 -6.64
CA VAL A 94 -5.79 -6.25 -6.90
C VAL A 94 -4.80 -5.70 -7.91
N SER A 95 -5.17 -4.60 -8.55
CA SER A 95 -4.25 -3.74 -9.27
C SER A 95 -3.63 -2.74 -8.30
N VAL A 96 -2.30 -2.72 -8.18
CA VAL A 96 -1.59 -1.78 -7.31
C VAL A 96 -1.08 -0.62 -8.16
N THR A 97 -1.60 0.58 -7.91
CA THR A 97 -1.23 1.79 -8.66
C THR A 97 0.04 2.41 -8.10
N SER A 98 0.03 2.75 -6.80
CA SER A 98 1.15 3.43 -6.15
C SER A 98 1.13 3.26 -4.64
N VAL A 99 2.22 3.66 -3.99
CA VAL A 99 2.31 3.80 -2.53
C VAL A 99 3.22 4.98 -2.18
N LEU A 100 2.91 5.73 -1.12
CA LEU A 100 3.79 6.76 -0.59
C LEU A 100 4.80 6.12 0.37
N ALA A 101 6.06 6.05 -0.05
CA ALA A 101 7.18 5.60 0.78
C ALA A 101 7.86 6.81 1.42
N ILE A 102 8.09 6.78 2.74
CA ILE A 102 8.60 7.93 3.51
C ILE A 102 9.93 7.57 4.14
N ASP A 103 10.95 8.42 3.92
CA ASP A 103 12.23 8.29 4.61
C ASP A 103 12.19 8.96 6.00
N ALA A 104 12.33 8.13 7.05
CA ALA A 104 12.39 8.58 8.44
C ALA A 104 13.81 8.63 9.02
N THR A 105 14.86 8.27 8.28
CA THR A 105 16.20 8.05 8.85
C THR A 105 17.30 8.94 8.26
N ASN A 106 17.00 9.80 7.28
CA ASN A 106 17.94 10.74 6.67
C ASN A 106 19.17 10.06 6.00
N PHE A 107 18.99 8.85 5.47
CA PHE A 107 20.05 8.14 4.73
C PHE A 107 19.62 7.93 3.28
N PRO A 108 20.54 8.09 2.30
CA PRO A 108 20.29 7.63 0.94
C PRO A 108 20.00 6.13 0.97
N LYS A 109 18.93 5.74 0.28
CA LYS A 109 18.46 4.37 0.26
C LYS A 109 17.59 4.12 -0.95
N ASP A 110 17.69 2.90 -1.45
CA ASP A 110 16.84 2.38 -2.51
C ASP A 110 15.95 1.29 -1.93
N TRP A 111 14.66 1.42 -2.20
CA TRP A 111 13.69 0.36 -1.92
C TRP A 111 13.37 -0.39 -3.20
N VAL A 112 13.21 -1.72 -3.08
CA VAL A 112 12.77 -2.61 -4.15
C VAL A 112 11.43 -3.20 -3.77
N PHE A 113 10.42 -2.93 -4.59
CA PHE A 113 9.07 -3.43 -4.45
C PHE A 113 8.92 -4.63 -5.38
N THR A 114 8.63 -5.81 -4.84
CA THR A 114 8.56 -7.08 -5.58
C THR A 114 7.16 -7.68 -5.46
N PRO A 115 6.38 -7.76 -6.55
CA PRO A 115 5.03 -8.29 -6.54
C PRO A 115 5.00 -9.82 -6.60
N ILE A 116 3.93 -10.39 -6.07
CA ILE A 116 3.50 -11.77 -6.25
C ILE A 116 2.09 -11.75 -6.86
N GLY A 117 1.91 -12.48 -7.94
CA GLY A 117 0.69 -12.46 -8.76
C GLY A 117 0.84 -11.60 -10.02
N GLY A 118 0.01 -11.91 -11.02
CA GLY A 118 0.09 -11.33 -12.35
C GLY A 118 1.42 -11.57 -13.07
N SER A 119 1.60 -10.87 -14.20
CA SER A 119 2.85 -10.86 -14.98
C SER A 119 3.58 -9.52 -14.76
N ASN A 120 3.93 -9.25 -13.50
CA ASN A 120 4.53 -7.98 -13.08
C ASN A 120 6.05 -8.09 -12.85
N SER A 121 6.73 -6.95 -12.90
CA SER A 121 8.17 -6.85 -12.62
C SER A 121 8.44 -6.02 -11.36
N PRO A 122 9.54 -6.30 -10.62
CA PRO A 122 9.94 -5.47 -9.49
C PRO A 122 10.19 -4.01 -9.89
N VAL A 123 9.85 -3.08 -9.00
CA VAL A 123 10.07 -1.64 -9.15
C VAL A 123 11.09 -1.18 -8.12
N ARG A 124 12.03 -0.33 -8.54
CA ARG A 124 13.05 0.29 -7.66
C ARG A 124 12.75 1.76 -7.51
N ALA A 125 12.88 2.28 -6.29
CA ALA A 125 12.72 3.69 -6.01
C ALA A 125 13.79 4.18 -5.03
N SER A 126 14.47 5.26 -5.41
CA SER A 126 15.32 6.02 -4.49
C SER A 126 14.44 6.96 -3.66
N LEU A 127 14.53 6.87 -2.34
CA LEU A 127 13.72 7.71 -1.48
C LEU A 127 14.28 9.13 -1.38
N LYS A 128 13.39 10.12 -1.36
CA LYS A 128 13.75 11.50 -1.05
C LYS A 128 14.15 11.57 0.42
N THR A 129 15.37 12.03 0.68
CA THR A 129 15.88 12.23 2.04
C THR A 129 14.92 13.06 2.89
N LEU A 130 14.53 12.53 4.05
CA LEU A 130 13.57 13.14 4.99
C LEU A 130 12.28 13.62 4.32
N GLY A 131 11.77 12.83 3.37
CA GLY A 131 10.55 13.15 2.64
C GLY A 131 9.83 11.90 2.14
N GLY A 132 8.71 12.12 1.47
CA GLY A 132 7.97 11.06 0.79
C GLY A 132 8.28 10.99 -0.68
N THR A 133 8.27 9.77 -1.20
CA THR A 133 8.36 9.41 -2.62
C THR A 133 7.10 8.62 -2.96
N SER A 134 6.25 9.16 -3.84
CA SER A 134 5.18 8.35 -4.46
C SER A 134 5.82 7.38 -5.43
N VAL A 135 5.71 6.09 -5.16
CA VAL A 135 6.28 5.04 -6.00
C VAL A 135 5.17 4.50 -6.91
N ASP A 136 5.31 4.73 -8.21
CA ASP A 136 4.38 4.20 -9.22
C ASP A 136 4.70 2.72 -9.48
N LEU A 137 3.74 1.86 -9.17
CA LEU A 137 3.87 0.40 -9.26
C LEU A 137 3.18 -0.15 -10.51
N ASN A 138 1.97 0.33 -10.82
CA ASN A 138 1.19 -0.01 -12.01
C ASN A 138 1.07 -1.53 -12.28
N TRP A 139 0.88 -2.31 -11.22
CA TRP A 139 0.76 -3.76 -11.31
C TRP A 139 -0.69 -4.23 -11.42
N THR A 140 -0.90 -5.43 -11.95
CA THR A 140 -2.21 -6.09 -12.05
C THR A 140 -2.20 -7.46 -11.39
N ASP A 141 -3.35 -7.93 -10.91
CA ASP A 141 -3.52 -9.27 -10.29
C ASP A 141 -2.52 -9.60 -9.16
N VAL A 142 -2.14 -8.62 -8.36
CA VAL A 142 -1.23 -8.77 -7.22
C VAL A 142 -1.99 -9.25 -6.00
N THR A 143 -1.50 -10.31 -5.36
CA THR A 143 -2.02 -10.81 -4.07
C THR A 143 -1.13 -10.42 -2.90
N GLU A 144 0.15 -10.17 -3.16
CA GLU A 144 1.15 -9.81 -2.17
C GLU A 144 2.26 -9.00 -2.83
N PHE A 145 2.90 -8.10 -2.09
CA PHE A 145 4.19 -7.57 -2.51
C PHE A 145 5.10 -7.32 -1.32
N THR A 146 6.40 -7.48 -1.54
CA THR A 146 7.43 -7.27 -0.53
C THR A 146 8.26 -6.05 -0.88
N ILE A 147 8.56 -5.24 0.11
CA ILE A 147 9.48 -4.11 0.01
C ILE A 147 10.77 -4.54 0.69
N THR A 148 11.89 -4.46 -0.02
CA THR A 148 13.21 -4.62 0.58
C THR A 148 13.96 -3.30 0.51
N SER A 149 14.77 -3.02 1.54
CA SER A 149 15.64 -1.85 1.56
C SER A 149 17.10 -2.32 1.47
N SER A 150 17.85 -1.69 0.56
CA SER A 150 19.30 -1.74 0.58
C SER A 150 19.81 -0.37 1.00
N LEU A 151 20.22 -0.25 2.26
CA LEU A 151 20.95 0.94 2.68
C LEU A 151 22.28 0.99 1.94
N THR A 152 22.54 2.11 1.28
CA THR A 152 23.67 2.27 0.36
C THR A 152 25.02 2.21 1.07
N ASP A 153 25.06 2.37 2.40
CA ASP A 153 26.29 2.36 3.18
C ASP A 153 26.53 1.07 3.99
N GLY A 154 25.59 0.12 3.98
CA GLY A 154 25.70 -1.16 4.69
C GLY A 154 25.91 -1.04 6.21
N LYS A 155 25.72 0.16 6.79
CA LYS A 155 26.04 0.41 8.20
C LYS A 155 24.95 -0.05 9.16
N LEU A 156 23.72 -0.17 8.67
CA LEU A 156 22.59 -0.66 9.45
C LEU A 156 22.05 -1.92 8.76
N GLY A 157 21.67 -2.94 9.54
CA GLY A 157 21.21 -4.23 9.04
C GLY A 157 19.84 -4.22 8.34
N GLY A 158 19.30 -3.03 8.03
CA GLY A 158 17.96 -2.83 7.50
C GLY A 158 17.54 -1.36 7.55
N ASP A 159 16.24 -1.10 7.45
CA ASP A 159 15.65 0.23 7.41
C ASP A 159 14.38 0.34 8.27
N ILE A 160 13.93 1.58 8.50
CA ILE A 160 12.59 1.89 9.00
C ILE A 160 11.68 2.05 7.79
N PHE A 161 10.68 1.18 7.68
CA PHE A 161 9.68 1.28 6.62
C PHE A 161 8.52 2.13 7.12
N MET A 162 8.32 3.31 6.52
CA MET A 162 7.19 4.19 6.79
C MET A 162 6.42 4.41 5.49
N LEU A 163 5.11 4.11 5.52
CA LEU A 163 4.27 4.02 4.33
C LEU A 163 2.92 4.69 4.57
N ASP A 164 2.40 5.34 3.53
CA ASP A 164 1.06 5.91 3.50
C ASP A 164 0.45 5.75 2.09
N ASN A 165 -0.84 6.03 1.95
CA ASN A 165 -1.55 6.16 0.68
C ASN A 165 -1.26 5.01 -0.29
N LEU A 166 -1.51 3.77 0.13
CA LEU A 166 -1.43 2.61 -0.77
C LEU A 166 -2.67 2.61 -1.67
N VAL A 167 -2.46 2.83 -2.96
CA VAL A 167 -3.52 3.05 -3.93
C VAL A 167 -3.73 1.78 -4.77
N VAL A 168 -4.93 1.20 -4.69
CA VAL A 168 -5.29 -0.03 -5.40
C VAL A 168 -6.59 0.10 -6.17
N ARG A 169 -6.85 -0.87 -7.06
CA ARG A 169 -8.12 -1.07 -7.75
C ARG A 169 -8.50 -2.55 -7.68
N LEU A 170 -9.79 -2.83 -7.60
CA LEU A 170 -10.30 -4.18 -7.84
C LEU A 170 -10.14 -4.52 -9.32
N ASN A 171 -9.84 -5.78 -9.61
CA ASN A 171 -9.77 -6.29 -10.99
C ASN A 171 -11.14 -6.83 -11.40
#